data_AF-A0A924SMN0-F1
#
_entry.id   AF-A0A924SMN0-F1
#
_cell.length_a   1.000
_cell.length_b   1.000
_cell.length_c   1.000
_cell.angle_alpha   90.00
_cell.angle_beta   90.00
_cell.angle_gamma   90.00
#
_symmetry.space_group_name_H-M   'P 1'
#
loop_
_entity.id
_entity.type
_entity.pdbx_description
1 polymer ?
#
loop_
_entity_poly.entity_id
_entity_poly.type
_entity_poly.pdbx_seq_one_letter_code
_entity_poly.pdbx_strand_id
1 'polypeptide(L)'
;MKKFNLAVALLALFASSCTKHDDPAKNLVAINFTSPNLFPEGVVYDPSNNYFLVSSTTQGDVGKVSANGTFTPFITDNALVFTTGMEVDKIRKRLLVTNTNMANGKAWLAIYKLDNSERIRMVDLSCLLPASPHFANDVAVDKEGNAYVTDSYSPVIYKVDPEGKASIIFQNQDFNTPAGQIGFNGIEYHPDGFLLVSFSFKNQVVKIPLKKAPYSIVNLDNELKRPDGLLISQDGKRLIVVNNSGGTADGKVVSFTSNDSWLTGRATDSYSTGAVFPTTATTDGKKVYVLYAYLHLRTQATQNTFTIHQVPVSNSQDF
;
A
#
# COMPACT_ATOMS: atom_id res chain seq x y z
N MET A 1 19.76 -59.65 -66.24
CA MET A 1 20.38 -58.55 -65.47
C MET A 1 19.37 -57.42 -65.28
N LYS A 2 18.61 -57.45 -64.19
CA LYS A 2 17.64 -56.39 -63.82
C LYS A 2 18.19 -55.67 -62.60
N LYS A 3 18.49 -54.38 -62.72
CA LYS A 3 19.02 -53.53 -61.65
C LYS A 3 17.86 -53.08 -60.75
N PHE A 4 17.95 -53.37 -59.45
CA PHE A 4 17.07 -52.88 -58.39
C PHE A 4 17.54 -51.48 -57.99
N ASN A 5 16.67 -50.46 -58.11
CA ASN A 5 16.91 -49.13 -57.55
C ASN A 5 16.32 -49.08 -56.14
N LEU A 6 17.18 -48.86 -55.15
CA LEU A 6 16.84 -48.70 -53.75
C LEU A 6 16.42 -47.24 -53.50
N ALA A 7 15.15 -47.03 -53.16
CA ALA A 7 14.64 -45.73 -52.74
C ALA A 7 14.96 -45.51 -51.25
N VAL A 8 15.76 -44.50 -50.95
CA VAL A 8 16.07 -44.07 -49.57
C VAL A 8 14.95 -43.14 -49.10
N ALA A 9 14.20 -43.56 -48.09
CA ALA A 9 13.21 -42.73 -47.41
C ALA A 9 13.90 -41.81 -46.39
N LEU A 10 13.83 -40.50 -46.60
CA LEU A 10 14.22 -39.50 -45.61
C LEU A 10 13.14 -39.43 -44.51
N LEU A 11 13.47 -39.88 -43.29
CA LEU A 11 12.68 -39.57 -42.10
C LEU A 11 12.96 -38.12 -41.68
N ALA A 12 11.95 -37.25 -41.78
CA ALA A 12 12.00 -35.92 -41.19
C ALA A 12 11.78 -36.03 -39.67
N LEU A 13 12.84 -35.79 -38.89
CA LEU A 13 12.77 -35.62 -37.45
C LEU A 13 12.17 -34.23 -37.15
N PHE A 14 10.90 -34.21 -36.71
CA PHE A 14 10.32 -33.02 -36.08
C PHE A 14 10.94 -32.86 -34.68
N ALA A 15 11.90 -31.95 -34.56
CA ALA A 15 12.38 -31.49 -33.27
C ALA A 15 11.30 -30.60 -32.64
N SER A 16 10.53 -31.15 -31.70
CA SER A 16 9.67 -30.37 -30.82
C SER A 16 10.55 -29.46 -29.98
N SER A 17 10.67 -28.19 -30.37
CA SER A 17 11.27 -27.14 -29.57
C SER A 17 10.38 -26.91 -28.35
N CYS A 18 10.66 -27.60 -27.26
CA CYS A 18 10.16 -27.22 -25.93
C CYS A 18 10.75 -25.86 -25.57
N THR A 19 10.04 -24.78 -25.91
CA THR A 19 10.26 -23.49 -25.26
C THR A 19 9.99 -23.71 -23.77
N LYS A 20 11.04 -23.68 -22.95
CA LYS A 20 10.88 -23.50 -21.51
C LYS A 20 10.10 -22.20 -21.33
N HIS A 21 8.81 -22.31 -21.02
CA HIS A 21 8.10 -21.20 -20.41
C HIS A 21 8.76 -21.00 -19.04
N ASP A 22 9.61 -19.98 -18.95
CA ASP A 22 10.07 -19.49 -17.65
C ASP A 22 8.81 -19.04 -16.91
N ASP A 23 8.53 -19.71 -15.80
CA ASP A 23 7.44 -19.36 -14.89
C ASP A 23 7.69 -17.94 -14.37
N PRO A 24 6.84 -16.95 -14.66
CA PRO A 24 7.04 -15.56 -14.23
C PRO A 24 7.12 -15.43 -12.70
N ALA A 25 6.69 -16.44 -11.93
CA ALA A 25 6.84 -16.48 -10.48
C ALA A 25 8.26 -16.85 -9.99
N LYS A 26 9.14 -17.42 -10.83
CA LYS A 26 10.43 -18.00 -10.38
C LYS A 26 11.55 -17.00 -10.09
N ASN A 27 11.39 -15.70 -10.38
CA ASN A 27 12.44 -14.68 -10.21
C ASN A 27 11.94 -13.39 -9.54
N LEU A 28 10.91 -13.48 -8.67
CA LEU A 28 10.44 -12.32 -7.91
C LEU A 28 11.53 -11.86 -6.92
N VAL A 29 11.79 -10.56 -6.90
CA VAL A 29 12.77 -9.96 -5.98
C VAL A 29 12.18 -9.88 -4.57
N ALA A 30 12.86 -10.49 -3.60
CA ALA A 30 12.58 -10.33 -2.18
C ALA A 30 13.70 -9.52 -1.52
N ILE A 31 13.38 -8.32 -1.05
CA ILE A 31 14.33 -7.44 -0.35
C ILE A 31 14.12 -7.65 1.15
N ASN A 32 14.91 -8.55 1.73
CA ASN A 32 14.91 -8.79 3.17
C ASN A 32 15.76 -7.75 3.88
N PHE A 33 15.23 -7.15 4.93
CA PHE A 33 15.96 -6.18 5.74
C PHE A 33 15.75 -6.48 7.23
N THR A 34 16.77 -6.17 8.04
CA THR A 34 16.78 -6.48 9.47
C THR A 34 16.76 -5.20 10.27
N SER A 35 15.76 -5.09 11.14
CA SER A 35 15.64 -4.05 12.16
C SER A 35 14.79 -4.61 13.30
N PRO A 36 15.40 -5.02 14.43
CA PRO A 36 14.70 -5.72 15.51
C PRO A 36 13.44 -4.99 15.97
N ASN A 37 12.32 -5.72 15.99
CA ASN A 37 11.02 -5.26 16.45
C ASN A 37 10.52 -3.97 15.78
N LEU A 38 10.93 -3.67 14.54
CA LEU A 38 10.45 -2.48 13.81
C LEU A 38 8.94 -2.50 13.56
N PHE A 39 8.40 -3.69 13.23
CA PHE A 39 7.01 -3.92 12.81
C PHE A 39 6.49 -2.78 11.91
N PRO A 40 7.13 -2.58 10.75
CA PRO A 40 6.71 -1.57 9.79
C PRO A 40 5.33 -1.91 9.27
N GLU A 41 4.49 -0.90 9.04
CA GLU A 41 3.17 -1.11 8.45
C GLU A 41 3.08 -0.44 7.07
N GLY A 42 3.65 0.76 6.92
CA GLY A 42 3.77 1.46 5.65
C GLY A 42 5.11 1.23 4.95
N VAL A 43 5.07 1.19 3.62
CA VAL A 43 6.24 1.27 2.75
C VAL A 43 5.95 2.23 1.60
N VAL A 44 6.92 3.07 1.23
CA VAL A 44 6.85 3.91 0.03
C VAL A 44 8.21 4.01 -0.62
N TYR A 45 8.28 3.99 -1.94
CA TYR A 45 9.53 4.14 -2.68
C TYR A 45 9.85 5.62 -2.92
N ASP A 46 11.09 6.03 -2.66
CA ASP A 46 11.59 7.35 -3.02
C ASP A 46 12.36 7.27 -4.36
N PRO A 47 11.76 7.69 -5.49
CA PRO A 47 12.40 7.60 -6.79
C PRO A 47 13.56 8.58 -6.98
N SER A 48 13.68 9.60 -6.13
CA SER A 48 14.76 10.58 -6.25
C SER A 48 16.07 10.04 -5.67
N ASN A 49 15.97 9.19 -4.65
CA ASN A 49 17.12 8.67 -3.91
C ASN A 49 17.29 7.14 -4.03
N ASN A 50 16.38 6.44 -4.71
CA ASN A 50 16.44 5.02 -5.03
C ASN A 50 16.53 4.10 -3.79
N TYR A 51 15.65 4.32 -2.83
CA TYR A 51 15.43 3.43 -1.69
C TYR A 51 13.95 3.39 -1.33
N PHE A 52 13.58 2.40 -0.53
CA PHE A 52 12.28 2.35 0.13
C PHE A 52 12.36 3.06 1.48
N LEU A 53 11.28 3.69 1.89
CA LEU A 53 11.05 4.20 3.23
C LEU A 53 10.05 3.26 3.92
N VAL A 54 10.32 2.90 5.17
CA VAL A 54 9.45 2.04 5.99
C VAL A 54 9.15 2.72 7.33
N SER A 55 7.90 2.63 7.79
CA SER A 55 7.47 3.19 9.07
C SER A 55 7.77 2.25 10.24
N SER A 56 7.37 2.62 11.45
CA SER A 56 7.50 1.76 12.63
C SER A 56 6.32 1.91 13.59
N THR A 57 5.61 0.80 13.80
CA THR A 57 4.50 0.75 14.76
C THR A 57 4.94 0.53 16.22
N THR A 58 6.24 0.49 16.48
CA THR A 58 6.80 0.27 17.83
C THR A 58 7.72 1.40 18.28
N GLN A 59 8.45 2.00 17.34
CA GLN A 59 9.44 3.04 17.61
C GLN A 59 9.01 4.40 17.05
N GLY A 60 8.07 4.45 16.12
CA GLY A 60 7.65 5.68 15.43
C GLY A 60 8.64 6.14 14.33
N ASP A 61 9.90 5.75 14.42
CA ASP A 61 10.94 6.08 13.44
C ASP A 61 10.59 5.68 11.99
N VAL A 62 11.15 6.42 11.03
CA VAL A 62 11.14 6.05 9.60
C VAL A 62 12.55 5.61 9.20
N GLY A 63 12.66 4.45 8.57
CA GLY A 63 13.91 3.89 8.06
C GLY A 63 13.99 3.87 6.54
N LYS A 64 15.20 3.92 6.00
CA LYS A 64 15.53 3.64 4.59
C LYS A 64 15.91 2.19 4.43
N VAL A 65 15.38 1.54 3.40
CA VAL A 65 15.77 0.20 2.96
C VAL A 65 16.23 0.29 1.51
N SER A 66 17.51 0.03 1.28
CA SER A 66 18.06 -0.01 -0.08
C SER A 66 17.67 -1.29 -0.82
N ALA A 67 17.86 -1.34 -2.14
CA ALA A 67 17.53 -2.50 -2.97
C ALA A 67 18.24 -3.81 -2.57
N ASN A 68 19.34 -3.74 -1.83
CA ASN A 68 20.05 -4.93 -1.31
C ASN A 68 19.63 -5.34 0.11
N GLY A 69 18.65 -4.64 0.70
CA GLY A 69 18.15 -4.95 2.05
C GLY A 69 18.86 -4.22 3.19
N THR A 70 19.80 -3.31 2.91
CA THR A 70 20.45 -2.53 3.97
C THR A 70 19.46 -1.52 4.56
N PHE A 71 19.19 -1.65 5.87
CA PHE A 71 18.38 -0.72 6.66
C PHE A 71 19.25 0.39 7.27
N THR A 72 18.80 1.64 7.20
CA THR A 72 19.41 2.77 7.91
C THR A 72 18.32 3.71 8.44
N PRO A 73 18.43 4.25 9.67
CA PRO A 73 17.50 5.28 10.14
C PRO A 73 17.45 6.49 9.22
N PHE A 74 16.28 7.13 9.11
CA PHE A 74 16.09 8.34 8.31
C PHE A 74 15.47 9.47 9.10
N ILE A 75 14.31 9.23 9.72
CA ILE A 75 13.67 10.17 10.64
C ILE A 75 13.62 9.49 12.00
N THR A 76 14.32 10.08 12.97
CA THR A 76 14.20 9.76 14.39
C THR A 76 13.77 11.04 15.09
N ASP A 77 12.56 11.01 15.63
CA ASP A 77 11.91 12.19 16.16
C ASP A 77 10.98 11.80 17.32
N ASN A 78 11.24 12.33 18.52
CA ASN A 78 10.50 12.00 19.74
C ASN A 78 8.98 12.27 19.68
N ALA A 79 8.50 13.06 18.72
CA ALA A 79 7.05 13.24 18.52
C ALA A 79 6.40 12.09 17.71
N LEU A 80 7.20 11.30 17.00
CA LEU A 80 6.74 10.07 16.37
C LEU A 80 6.72 8.95 17.39
N VAL A 81 5.57 8.31 17.56
CA VAL A 81 5.37 7.27 18.57
C VAL A 81 4.93 5.96 17.92
N PHE A 82 4.09 6.07 16.90
CA PHE A 82 3.55 4.94 16.16
C PHE A 82 3.22 5.44 14.77
N THR A 83 4.05 5.07 13.79
CA THR A 83 3.87 5.48 12.41
C THR A 83 3.37 4.33 11.55
N THR A 84 2.50 4.65 10.60
CA THR A 84 1.79 3.69 9.75
C THR A 84 2.02 4.07 8.27
N GLY A 85 0.98 4.43 7.53
CA GLY A 85 1.06 4.85 6.14
C GLY A 85 1.90 6.11 5.92
N MET A 86 2.46 6.18 4.71
CA MET A 86 3.35 7.25 4.29
C MET A 86 3.18 7.53 2.81
N GLU A 87 3.33 8.79 2.42
CA GLU A 87 3.23 9.20 1.02
C GLU A 87 4.35 10.17 0.64
N VAL A 88 4.95 9.94 -0.53
CA VAL A 88 6.01 10.79 -1.08
C VAL A 88 5.39 11.80 -2.05
N ASP A 89 5.29 13.05 -1.62
CA ASP A 89 4.97 14.17 -2.53
C ASP A 89 6.26 14.61 -3.23
N LYS A 90 6.58 13.93 -4.33
CA LYS A 90 7.80 14.15 -5.12
C LYS A 90 7.91 15.59 -5.64
N ILE A 91 6.80 16.19 -6.06
CA ILE A 91 6.79 17.55 -6.63
C ILE A 91 7.24 18.56 -5.57
N ARG A 92 6.79 18.38 -4.32
CA ARG A 92 7.12 19.28 -3.20
C ARG A 92 8.27 18.79 -2.33
N LYS A 93 8.90 17.66 -2.70
CA LYS A 93 10.03 17.03 -1.99
C LYS A 93 9.78 16.85 -0.49
N ARG A 94 8.62 16.31 -0.14
CA ARG A 94 8.25 16.05 1.26
C ARG A 94 7.71 14.64 1.42
N LEU A 95 7.97 14.08 2.59
CA LEU A 95 7.38 12.84 3.07
C LEU A 95 6.26 13.19 4.05
N LEU A 96 5.10 12.60 3.83
CA LEU A 96 3.96 12.67 4.74
C LEU A 96 3.90 11.34 5.50
N VAL A 97 3.74 11.39 6.81
CA VAL A 97 3.76 10.22 7.70
C VAL A 97 2.61 10.33 8.67
N THR A 98 1.71 9.35 8.68
CA THR A 98 0.68 9.26 9.71
C THR A 98 1.31 8.83 11.02
N ASN A 99 0.87 9.43 12.12
CA ASN A 99 1.40 9.17 13.45
C ASN A 99 0.26 9.15 14.47
N THR A 100 0.19 8.11 15.29
CA THR A 100 -0.85 7.96 16.30
C THR A 100 -0.22 7.77 17.67
N ASN A 101 -0.84 8.31 18.71
CA ASN A 101 -0.58 7.94 20.08
C ASN A 101 -1.88 7.47 20.72
N MET A 102 -2.07 6.14 20.72
CA MET A 102 -3.28 5.53 21.27
C MET A 102 -3.42 5.76 22.78
N ALA A 103 -2.32 5.98 23.52
CA ALA A 103 -2.34 6.17 24.96
C ALA A 103 -3.00 7.50 25.39
N ASN A 104 -2.95 8.52 24.54
CA ASN A 104 -3.63 9.80 24.79
C ASN A 104 -4.73 10.11 23.74
N GLY A 105 -5.07 9.13 22.89
CA GLY A 105 -6.11 9.26 21.87
C GLY A 105 -5.82 10.34 20.84
N LYS A 106 -4.55 10.53 20.47
CA LYS A 106 -4.14 11.58 19.52
C LYS A 106 -3.67 10.98 18.20
N ALA A 107 -3.93 11.72 17.13
CA ALA A 107 -3.47 11.40 15.79
C ALA A 107 -2.97 12.66 15.09
N TRP A 108 -1.89 12.49 14.32
CA TRP A 108 -1.22 13.55 13.61
C TRP A 108 -0.87 13.14 12.19
N LEU A 109 -0.73 14.16 11.34
CA LEU A 109 0.02 14.07 10.11
C LEU A 109 1.37 14.78 10.31
N ALA A 110 2.45 14.02 10.30
CA ALA A 110 3.80 14.55 10.34
C ALA A 110 4.30 14.76 8.90
N ILE A 111 4.98 15.89 8.66
CA ILE A 111 5.47 16.26 7.34
C ILE A 111 6.96 16.60 7.47
N TYR A 112 7.80 15.93 6.68
CA TYR A 112 9.25 16.08 6.69
C TYR A 112 9.78 16.41 5.31
N LYS A 113 10.91 17.11 5.23
CA LYS A 113 11.66 17.28 3.98
C LYS A 113 12.23 15.92 3.57
N LEU A 114 12.02 15.55 2.31
CA LEU A 114 12.51 14.28 1.78
C LEU A 114 14.05 14.27 1.64
N ASP A 115 14.66 15.42 1.40
CA ASP A 115 16.10 15.52 1.12
C ASP A 115 16.97 15.37 2.39
N ASN A 116 16.49 15.82 3.56
CA ASN A 116 17.31 15.92 4.77
C ASN A 116 16.58 15.57 6.08
N SER A 117 15.41 14.95 6.01
CA SER A 117 14.58 14.54 7.14
C SER A 117 14.19 15.63 8.15
N GLU A 118 14.36 16.91 7.83
CA GLU A 118 13.95 18.00 8.71
C GLU A 118 12.42 18.09 8.79
N ARG A 119 11.88 18.21 10.00
CA ARG A 119 10.44 18.35 10.21
C ARG A 119 9.94 19.68 9.63
N ILE A 120 8.98 19.61 8.72
CA ILE A 120 8.25 20.76 8.18
C ILE A 120 7.09 21.11 9.12
N ARG A 121 6.24 20.12 9.46
CA ARG A 121 5.06 20.30 10.33
C ARG A 121 4.67 19.03 11.07
N MET A 122 3.89 19.21 12.14
CA MET A 122 3.16 18.17 12.87
C MET A 122 1.73 18.68 13.07
N VAL A 123 0.78 18.16 12.29
CA VAL A 123 -0.60 18.65 12.25
C VAL A 123 -1.48 17.76 13.12
N ASP A 124 -2.06 18.30 14.21
CA ASP A 124 -2.98 17.55 15.10
C ASP A 124 -4.33 17.37 14.40
N LEU A 125 -4.65 16.14 14.02
CA LEU A 125 -5.92 15.79 13.36
C LEU A 125 -7.04 15.58 14.39
N SER A 126 -6.68 15.10 15.59
CA SER A 126 -7.64 14.82 16.65
C SER A 126 -8.36 16.06 17.17
N CYS A 127 -7.80 17.25 16.94
CA CYS A 127 -8.45 18.50 17.33
C CYS A 127 -9.75 18.77 16.56
N LEU A 128 -9.93 18.14 15.40
CA LEU A 128 -11.12 18.28 14.57
C LEU A 128 -12.30 17.42 15.05
N LEU A 129 -12.02 16.37 15.81
CA LEU A 129 -13.04 15.45 16.32
C LEU A 129 -12.73 15.06 17.78
N PRO A 130 -12.79 16.03 18.71
CA PRO A 130 -12.42 15.80 20.10
C PRO A 130 -13.27 14.71 20.75
N ALA A 131 -12.66 14.00 21.72
CA ALA A 131 -13.27 12.89 22.48
C ALA A 131 -13.67 11.66 21.65
N SER A 132 -13.21 11.55 20.40
CA SER A 132 -13.34 10.33 19.60
C SER A 132 -12.05 9.50 19.67
N PRO A 133 -12.14 8.17 19.46
CA PRO A 133 -10.95 7.34 19.31
C PRO A 133 -10.28 7.64 17.97
N HIS A 134 -8.95 7.69 17.97
CA HIS A 134 -8.16 8.09 16.81
C HIS A 134 -7.12 7.06 16.46
N PHE A 135 -6.99 6.81 15.16
CA PHE A 135 -5.89 6.07 14.56
C PHE A 135 -5.69 6.58 13.14
N ALA A 136 -4.85 7.60 12.96
CA ALA A 136 -4.44 8.02 11.62
C ALA A 136 -3.67 6.87 11.00
N ASN A 137 -4.20 6.32 9.91
CA ASN A 137 -3.68 5.09 9.33
C ASN A 137 -2.85 5.39 8.08
N ASP A 138 -3.50 5.85 7.01
CA ASP A 138 -2.84 6.05 5.72
C ASP A 138 -3.10 7.45 5.15
N VAL A 139 -2.29 7.86 4.18
CA VAL A 139 -2.31 9.18 3.59
C VAL A 139 -2.15 9.14 2.07
N ALA A 140 -2.98 9.89 1.34
CA ALA A 140 -2.83 10.14 -0.09
C ALA A 140 -2.61 11.64 -0.35
N VAL A 141 -1.96 11.99 -1.46
CA VAL A 141 -1.70 13.38 -1.85
C VAL A 141 -2.27 13.69 -3.24
N ASP A 142 -3.00 14.80 -3.37
CA ASP A 142 -3.44 15.27 -4.69
C ASP A 142 -2.38 16.13 -5.42
N LYS A 143 -2.70 16.50 -6.65
CA LYS A 143 -1.83 17.34 -7.50
C LYS A 143 -1.53 18.72 -6.89
N GLU A 144 -2.46 19.26 -6.10
CA GLU A 144 -2.33 20.55 -5.41
C GLU A 144 -1.52 20.45 -4.11
N GLY A 145 -1.21 19.24 -3.65
CA GLY A 145 -0.46 18.99 -2.43
C GLY A 145 -1.36 18.97 -1.20
N ASN A 146 -2.66 18.79 -1.37
CA ASN A 146 -3.51 18.46 -0.25
C ASN A 146 -3.28 16.99 0.14
N ALA A 147 -3.12 16.74 1.43
CA ALA A 147 -3.04 15.40 1.99
C ALA A 147 -4.42 14.96 2.48
N TYR A 148 -4.76 13.70 2.25
CA TYR A 148 -6.01 13.07 2.70
C TYR A 148 -5.66 11.92 3.62
N VAL A 149 -6.15 11.94 4.85
CA VAL A 149 -5.74 10.99 5.89
C VAL A 149 -6.94 10.19 6.37
N THR A 150 -6.80 8.87 6.41
CA THR A 150 -7.82 7.98 6.99
C THR A 150 -7.69 7.93 8.51
N ASP A 151 -8.82 7.78 9.20
CA ASP A 151 -8.86 7.37 10.60
C ASP A 151 -9.46 5.97 10.69
N SER A 152 -8.72 4.99 11.22
CA SER A 152 -9.23 3.63 11.36
C SER A 152 -10.21 3.45 12.50
N TYR A 153 -10.23 4.34 13.49
CA TYR A 153 -11.08 4.23 14.68
C TYR A 153 -12.25 5.22 14.67
N SER A 154 -12.19 6.23 13.82
CA SER A 154 -13.29 7.16 13.59
C SER A 154 -13.72 7.14 12.11
N PRO A 155 -15.02 7.27 11.79
CA PRO A 155 -15.51 7.16 10.41
C PRO A 155 -15.29 8.45 9.61
N VAL A 156 -14.04 8.93 9.56
CA VAL A 156 -13.67 10.23 9.01
C VAL A 156 -12.49 10.14 8.05
N ILE A 157 -12.48 11.05 7.09
CA ILE A 157 -11.32 11.38 6.27
C ILE A 157 -10.97 12.85 6.51
N TYR A 158 -9.73 13.10 6.91
CA TYR A 158 -9.19 14.44 7.07
C TYR A 158 -8.58 14.93 5.77
N LYS A 159 -8.56 16.25 5.57
CA LYS A 159 -7.76 16.94 4.56
C LYS A 159 -6.83 17.92 5.25
N VAL A 160 -5.56 17.92 4.86
CA VAL A 160 -4.56 18.92 5.27
C VAL A 160 -4.03 19.61 4.02
N ASP A 161 -4.18 20.93 3.93
CA ASP A 161 -3.65 21.71 2.81
C ASP A 161 -2.13 21.94 2.92
N PRO A 162 -1.45 22.43 1.86
CA PRO A 162 -0.01 22.70 1.90
C PRO A 162 0.42 23.65 3.02
N GLU A 163 -0.45 24.55 3.46
CA GLU A 163 -0.21 25.49 4.56
C GLU A 163 -0.26 24.79 5.93
N GLY A 164 -0.86 23.60 6.01
CA GLY A 164 -1.00 22.79 7.21
C GLY A 164 -2.35 22.94 7.92
N LYS A 165 -3.34 23.55 7.26
CA LYS A 165 -4.70 23.69 7.79
C LYS A 165 -5.46 22.38 7.58
N ALA A 166 -5.88 21.78 8.69
CA ALA A 166 -6.66 20.56 8.69
C ALA A 166 -8.17 20.84 8.64
N SER A 167 -8.93 19.94 8.01
CA SER A 167 -10.39 19.92 7.99
C SER A 167 -10.92 18.50 7.80
N ILE A 168 -12.19 18.26 8.13
CA ILE A 168 -12.87 17.00 7.81
C ILE A 168 -13.55 17.16 6.45
N ILE A 169 -13.26 16.27 5.50
CA ILE A 169 -13.88 16.29 4.15
C ILE A 169 -14.91 15.19 3.97
N PHE A 170 -14.85 14.15 4.80
CA PHE A 170 -15.84 13.08 4.83
C PHE A 170 -16.04 12.60 6.26
N GLN A 171 -17.29 12.44 6.66
CA GLN A 171 -17.68 11.81 7.92
C GLN A 171 -19.05 11.16 7.74
N ASN A 172 -19.14 9.85 7.98
CA ASN A 172 -20.42 9.14 7.88
C ASN A 172 -20.51 7.96 8.85
N GLN A 173 -21.53 7.96 9.72
CA GLN A 173 -21.78 6.95 10.73
C GLN A 173 -22.04 5.54 10.17
N ASP A 174 -22.37 5.39 8.89
CA ASP A 174 -22.48 4.08 8.22
C ASP A 174 -21.15 3.29 8.23
N PHE A 175 -20.04 4.00 8.44
CA PHE A 175 -18.68 3.48 8.57
C PHE A 175 -18.20 3.37 10.02
N ASN A 176 -19.09 3.51 11.00
CA ASN A 176 -18.76 3.22 12.40
C ASN A 176 -18.18 1.81 12.52
N THR A 177 -17.04 1.72 13.20
CA THR A 177 -16.27 0.49 13.33
C THR A 177 -16.27 0.05 14.79
N PRO A 178 -16.64 -1.21 15.10
CA PRO A 178 -16.60 -1.70 16.47
C PRO A 178 -15.20 -1.63 17.08
N ALA A 179 -15.13 -1.46 18.40
CA ALA A 179 -13.86 -1.45 19.12
C ALA A 179 -13.05 -2.73 18.83
N GLY A 180 -11.75 -2.56 18.55
CA GLY A 180 -10.85 -3.67 18.20
C GLY A 180 -10.91 -4.11 16.73
N GLN A 181 -11.73 -3.47 15.90
CA GLN A 181 -11.72 -3.65 14.43
C GLN A 181 -11.06 -2.45 13.75
N ILE A 182 -10.66 -2.63 12.48
CA ILE A 182 -10.04 -1.59 11.66
C ILE A 182 -11.06 -1.08 10.64
N GLY A 183 -11.29 0.24 10.66
CA GLY A 183 -12.23 0.93 9.79
C GLY A 183 -11.61 1.33 8.45
N PHE A 184 -11.63 2.63 8.15
CA PHE A 184 -10.91 3.16 7.00
C PHE A 184 -9.41 2.92 7.17
N ASN A 185 -8.78 2.44 6.12
CA ASN A 185 -7.40 1.98 6.17
C ASN A 185 -6.59 2.63 5.04
N GLY A 186 -6.17 1.89 4.02
CA GLY A 186 -5.51 2.44 2.84
C GLY A 186 -6.35 3.47 2.08
N ILE A 187 -5.68 4.46 1.49
CA ILE A 187 -6.32 5.55 0.75
C ILE A 187 -5.50 5.94 -0.48
N GLU A 188 -6.19 6.21 -1.59
CA GLU A 188 -5.58 6.69 -2.83
C GLU A 188 -6.37 7.83 -3.44
N TYR A 189 -5.65 8.80 -4.01
CA TYR A 189 -6.25 9.91 -4.75
C TYR A 189 -6.39 9.57 -6.23
N HIS A 190 -7.61 9.71 -6.76
CA HIS A 190 -7.87 9.55 -8.19
C HIS A 190 -7.82 10.90 -8.92
N PRO A 191 -7.18 11.00 -10.11
CA PRO A 191 -7.04 12.26 -10.86
C PRO A 191 -8.37 12.94 -11.26
N ASP A 192 -9.46 12.17 -11.31
CA ASP A 192 -10.82 12.67 -11.57
C ASP A 192 -11.51 13.31 -10.33
N GLY A 193 -10.81 13.44 -9.21
CA GLY A 193 -11.29 14.19 -8.05
C GLY A 193 -12.15 13.40 -7.06
N PHE A 194 -11.77 12.15 -6.81
CA PHE A 194 -12.31 11.33 -5.73
C PHE A 194 -11.21 10.53 -5.05
N LEU A 195 -11.53 9.98 -3.88
CA LEU A 195 -10.66 9.07 -3.13
C LEU A 195 -11.18 7.64 -3.29
N LEU A 196 -10.26 6.68 -3.38
CA LEU A 196 -10.54 5.27 -3.14
C LEU A 196 -10.00 4.94 -1.75
N VAL A 197 -10.85 4.36 -0.90
CA VAL A 197 -10.52 4.08 0.50
C VAL A 197 -10.86 2.64 0.80
N SER A 198 -9.91 1.85 1.30
CA SER A 198 -10.22 0.52 1.79
C SER A 198 -10.93 0.64 3.14
N PHE A 199 -11.98 -0.18 3.31
CA PHE A 199 -12.71 -0.30 4.56
C PHE A 199 -12.57 -1.74 5.05
N SER A 200 -11.59 -1.96 5.93
CA SER A 200 -11.16 -3.30 6.31
C SER A 200 -12.27 -4.08 7.01
N PHE A 201 -13.07 -3.43 7.85
CA PHE A 201 -14.12 -4.08 8.66
C PHE A 201 -15.22 -4.75 7.81
N LYS A 202 -15.63 -4.16 6.69
CA LYS A 202 -16.66 -4.74 5.80
C LYS A 202 -16.09 -5.32 4.50
N ASN A 203 -14.76 -5.46 4.38
CA ASN A 203 -14.10 -6.03 3.19
C ASN A 203 -14.47 -5.31 1.88
N GLN A 204 -14.40 -3.98 1.87
CA GLN A 204 -14.86 -3.17 0.74
C GLN A 204 -13.84 -2.09 0.36
N VAL A 205 -13.94 -1.61 -0.87
CA VAL A 205 -13.34 -0.33 -1.30
C VAL A 205 -14.47 0.67 -1.51
N VAL A 206 -14.28 1.87 -0.97
CA VAL A 206 -15.25 2.97 -0.98
C VAL A 206 -14.71 4.06 -1.89
N LYS A 207 -15.54 4.54 -2.80
CA LYS A 207 -15.29 5.73 -3.62
C LYS A 207 -15.92 6.94 -2.93
N ILE A 208 -15.11 7.95 -2.62
CA ILE A 208 -15.54 9.19 -1.95
C ILE A 208 -15.24 10.39 -2.84
N PRO A 209 -16.25 11.01 -3.49
CA PRO A 209 -16.04 12.22 -4.28
C PRO A 209 -15.55 13.41 -3.44
N LEU A 210 -14.57 14.17 -3.95
CA LEU A 210 -14.06 15.38 -3.27
C LEU A 210 -15.00 16.58 -3.45
N LYS A 211 -15.76 16.60 -4.55
CA LYS A 211 -16.87 17.53 -4.74
C LYS A 211 -18.09 16.91 -4.06
N LYS A 212 -18.73 17.64 -3.14
CA LYS A 212 -19.89 17.18 -2.33
C LYS A 212 -20.90 16.40 -3.18
N ALA A 213 -20.76 15.09 -3.17
CA ALA A 213 -21.60 14.11 -3.85
C ALA A 213 -21.62 12.83 -3.00
N PRO A 214 -22.64 11.96 -3.16
CA PRO A 214 -22.71 10.72 -2.40
C PRO A 214 -21.48 9.83 -2.64
N TYR A 215 -21.03 9.14 -1.60
CA TYR A 215 -20.06 8.06 -1.73
C TYR A 215 -20.73 6.85 -2.40
N SER A 216 -19.92 5.92 -2.90
CA SER A 216 -20.39 4.62 -3.41
C SER A 216 -19.42 3.51 -3.02
N ILE A 217 -19.93 2.30 -2.86
CA ILE A 217 -19.09 1.10 -2.74
C ILE A 217 -18.69 0.66 -4.15
N VAL A 218 -17.41 0.39 -4.37
CA VAL A 218 -16.92 -0.12 -5.65
C VAL A 218 -17.33 -1.58 -5.79
N ASN A 219 -18.04 -1.93 -6.85
CA ASN A 219 -18.45 -3.31 -7.09
C ASN A 219 -17.29 -4.10 -7.73
N LEU A 220 -16.50 -4.76 -6.89
CA LEU A 220 -15.40 -5.63 -7.28
C LEU A 220 -15.89 -7.07 -7.50
N ASP A 221 -15.42 -7.70 -8.58
CA ASP A 221 -15.75 -9.09 -8.92
C ASP A 221 -14.88 -10.13 -8.20
N ASN A 222 -14.01 -9.70 -7.30
CA ASN A 222 -13.18 -10.54 -6.46
C ASN A 222 -13.38 -10.17 -4.99
N GLU A 223 -13.58 -11.17 -4.15
CA GLU A 223 -13.80 -10.99 -2.72
C GLU A 223 -12.52 -10.47 -2.03
N LEU A 224 -12.67 -9.42 -1.23
CA LEU A 224 -11.61 -8.89 -0.39
C LEU A 224 -11.64 -9.55 1.00
N LYS A 225 -10.48 -9.63 1.64
CA LYS A 225 -10.33 -10.14 3.01
C LYS A 225 -9.39 -9.25 3.81
N ARG A 226 -9.99 -8.35 4.59
CA ARG A 226 -9.31 -7.27 5.31
C ARG A 226 -8.41 -6.46 4.36
N PRO A 227 -9.02 -5.73 3.40
CA PRO A 227 -8.27 -4.85 2.53
C PRO A 227 -7.56 -3.80 3.37
N ASP A 228 -6.28 -3.63 3.11
CA ASP A 228 -5.32 -2.85 3.88
C ASP A 228 -4.84 -1.69 2.99
N GLY A 229 -3.56 -1.61 2.64
CA GLY A 229 -3.03 -0.64 1.70
C GLY A 229 -3.58 -0.78 0.28
N LEU A 230 -3.65 0.37 -0.38
CA LEU A 230 -4.03 0.52 -1.78
C LEU A 230 -2.83 1.01 -2.59
N LEU A 231 -2.83 0.78 -3.90
CA LEU A 231 -1.91 1.44 -4.84
C LEU A 231 -2.64 1.67 -6.17
N ILE A 232 -2.73 2.92 -6.62
CA ILE A 232 -3.42 3.28 -7.85
C ILE A 232 -2.44 3.56 -8.99
N SER A 233 -2.79 3.20 -10.23
CA SER A 233 -2.00 3.57 -11.41
C SER A 233 -2.08 5.06 -11.72
N GLN A 234 -1.07 5.59 -12.41
CA GLN A 234 -0.99 7.02 -12.73
C GLN A 234 -2.15 7.53 -13.58
N ASP A 235 -2.70 6.65 -14.43
CA ASP A 235 -3.88 6.93 -15.26
C ASP A 235 -5.21 6.72 -14.52
N GLY A 236 -5.16 6.25 -13.27
CA GLY A 236 -6.31 5.96 -12.43
C GLY A 236 -7.11 4.72 -12.82
N LYS A 237 -6.70 3.95 -13.85
CA LYS A 237 -7.51 2.84 -14.38
C LYS A 237 -7.26 1.52 -13.68
N ARG A 238 -6.23 1.43 -12.84
CA ARG A 238 -5.84 0.21 -12.14
C ARG A 238 -5.66 0.49 -10.66
N LEU A 239 -6.04 -0.50 -9.85
CA LEU A 239 -5.95 -0.45 -8.40
C LEU A 239 -5.44 -1.79 -7.91
N ILE A 240 -4.40 -1.75 -7.10
CA ILE A 240 -3.97 -2.90 -6.29
C ILE A 240 -4.58 -2.75 -4.91
N VAL A 241 -5.13 -3.85 -4.41
CA VAL A 241 -5.63 -3.99 -3.05
C VAL A 241 -4.84 -5.08 -2.35
N VAL A 242 -4.15 -4.71 -1.27
CA VAL A 242 -3.47 -5.66 -0.38
C VAL A 242 -4.47 -6.16 0.65
N ASN A 243 -4.56 -7.47 0.83
CA ASN A 243 -5.49 -8.15 1.72
C ASN A 243 -4.68 -8.89 2.78
N ASN A 244 -4.71 -8.39 4.02
CA ASN A 244 -3.79 -8.88 5.05
C ASN A 244 -4.24 -10.20 5.70
N SER A 245 -5.53 -10.56 5.57
CA SER A 245 -6.13 -11.77 6.18
C SER A 245 -5.84 -11.93 7.69
N GLY A 246 -5.48 -10.86 8.40
CA GLY A 246 -5.04 -10.91 9.80
C GLY A 246 -3.71 -11.61 10.06
N GLY A 247 -2.96 -11.96 9.00
CA GLY A 247 -1.65 -12.63 9.05
C GLY A 247 -1.64 -14.07 9.55
N THR A 248 -2.77 -14.61 10.02
CA THR A 248 -2.89 -16.03 10.43
C THR A 248 -3.39 -16.92 9.30
N ALA A 249 -3.97 -16.33 8.26
CA ALA A 249 -4.36 -16.99 7.03
C ALA A 249 -3.59 -16.39 5.83
N ASP A 250 -3.73 -17.00 4.67
CA ASP A 250 -3.09 -16.55 3.45
C ASP A 250 -3.51 -15.11 3.08
N GLY A 251 -2.53 -14.22 3.04
CA GLY A 251 -2.70 -12.87 2.52
C GLY A 251 -2.74 -12.87 0.99
N LYS A 252 -3.32 -11.83 0.40
CA LYS A 252 -3.44 -11.71 -1.05
C LYS A 252 -3.21 -10.29 -1.55
N VAL A 253 -2.70 -10.20 -2.77
CA VAL A 253 -2.58 -8.94 -3.51
C VAL A 253 -3.40 -9.11 -4.77
N VAL A 254 -4.41 -8.26 -4.96
CA VAL A 254 -5.32 -8.36 -6.11
C VAL A 254 -5.28 -7.05 -6.88
N SER A 255 -5.02 -7.14 -8.18
CA SER A 255 -5.09 -6.00 -9.10
C SER A 255 -6.45 -5.97 -9.78
N PHE A 256 -7.02 -4.79 -9.90
CA PHE A 256 -8.29 -4.51 -10.56
C PHE A 256 -8.10 -3.49 -11.67
N THR A 257 -9.00 -3.52 -12.65
CA THR A 257 -9.16 -2.46 -13.66
C THR A 257 -10.57 -1.89 -13.61
N SER A 258 -10.71 -0.61 -13.97
CA SER A 258 -12.01 0.05 -14.13
C SER A 258 -12.05 0.92 -15.38
N ASN A 259 -13.20 0.94 -16.05
CA ASN A 259 -13.49 1.83 -17.19
C ASN A 259 -14.74 2.68 -16.96
N ASP A 260 -15.29 2.68 -15.74
CA ASP A 260 -16.55 3.33 -15.38
C ASP A 260 -16.37 4.25 -14.16
N SER A 261 -15.18 4.85 -14.04
CA SER A 261 -14.80 5.69 -12.90
C SER A 261 -14.95 4.98 -11.55
N TRP A 262 -14.56 3.70 -11.47
CA TRP A 262 -14.65 2.88 -10.26
C TRP A 262 -16.07 2.75 -9.70
N LEU A 263 -17.07 2.67 -10.57
CA LEU A 263 -18.35 2.08 -10.17
C LEU A 263 -18.20 0.56 -10.05
N THR A 264 -17.45 -0.04 -10.97
CA THR A 264 -17.06 -1.45 -10.93
C THR A 264 -15.54 -1.59 -11.08
N GLY A 265 -15.02 -2.70 -10.54
CA GLY A 265 -13.65 -3.15 -10.78
C GLY A 265 -13.64 -4.62 -11.21
N ARG A 266 -12.76 -4.96 -12.15
CA ARG A 266 -12.55 -6.32 -12.64
C ARG A 266 -11.15 -6.78 -12.30
N ALA A 267 -11.03 -7.88 -11.57
CA ALA A 267 -9.75 -8.44 -11.18
C ALA A 267 -8.96 -8.89 -12.42
N THR A 268 -7.70 -8.48 -12.49
CA THR A 268 -6.77 -8.86 -13.57
C THR A 268 -5.72 -9.86 -13.10
N ASP A 269 -5.24 -9.70 -11.87
CA ASP A 269 -4.17 -10.50 -11.30
C ASP A 269 -4.47 -10.75 -9.82
N SER A 270 -4.06 -11.92 -9.31
CA SER A 270 -4.11 -12.26 -7.90
C SER A 270 -2.84 -13.00 -7.51
N TYR A 271 -2.23 -12.58 -6.41
CA TYR A 271 -1.01 -13.18 -5.87
C TYR A 271 -1.21 -13.54 -4.39
N SER A 272 -0.84 -14.76 -4.01
CA SER A 272 -0.84 -15.24 -2.63
C SER A 272 0.50 -14.88 -1.97
N THR A 273 0.45 -14.25 -0.80
CA THR A 273 1.65 -13.84 -0.06
C THR A 273 2.04 -14.84 1.03
N GLY A 274 1.19 -15.83 1.31
CA GLY A 274 1.27 -16.61 2.53
C GLY A 274 0.82 -15.82 3.76
N ALA A 275 0.97 -16.44 4.93
CA ALA A 275 0.63 -15.90 6.24
C ALA A 275 1.70 -14.92 6.77
N VAL A 276 1.88 -13.80 6.07
CA VAL A 276 2.93 -12.80 6.34
C VAL A 276 2.40 -11.45 6.80
N PHE A 277 1.06 -11.31 6.89
CA PHE A 277 0.37 -10.05 7.14
C PHE A 277 0.86 -8.96 6.16
N PRO A 278 0.59 -9.10 4.85
CA PRO A 278 0.96 -8.06 3.90
C PRO A 278 0.13 -6.80 4.16
N THR A 279 0.73 -5.61 4.11
CA THR A 279 0.05 -4.36 4.49
C THR A 279 -0.07 -3.38 3.31
N THR A 280 1.05 -2.87 2.81
CA THR A 280 1.09 -1.76 1.85
C THR A 280 1.81 -2.17 0.57
N ALA A 281 1.35 -1.64 -0.57
CA ALA A 281 2.00 -1.78 -1.86
C ALA A 281 2.68 -0.47 -2.28
N THR A 282 3.79 -0.56 -3.00
CA THR A 282 4.49 0.60 -3.60
C THR A 282 5.09 0.20 -4.95
N THR A 283 5.43 1.18 -5.79
CA THR A 283 6.03 0.97 -7.11
C THR A 283 7.37 1.70 -7.23
N ASP A 284 8.33 1.12 -7.96
CA ASP A 284 9.54 1.83 -8.43
C ASP A 284 9.38 2.40 -9.86
N GLY A 285 8.16 2.39 -10.38
CA GLY A 285 7.80 2.74 -11.77
C GLY A 285 8.03 1.61 -12.77
N LYS A 286 8.53 0.45 -12.33
CA LYS A 286 8.75 -0.74 -13.16
C LYS A 286 8.12 -1.98 -12.55
N LYS A 287 8.17 -2.09 -11.23
CA LYS A 287 7.77 -3.24 -10.43
C LYS A 287 6.93 -2.76 -9.26
N VAL A 288 5.95 -3.57 -8.90
CA VAL A 288 5.19 -3.39 -7.68
C VAL A 288 5.77 -4.28 -6.60
N TYR A 289 5.86 -3.73 -5.39
CA TYR A 289 6.34 -4.37 -4.19
C TYR A 289 5.28 -4.30 -3.11
N VAL A 290 5.26 -5.30 -2.23
CA VAL A 290 4.38 -5.36 -1.06
C VAL A 290 5.20 -5.63 0.19
N LEU A 291 4.87 -4.93 1.28
CA LEU A 291 5.52 -5.11 2.58
C LEU A 291 4.93 -6.32 3.30
N TYR A 292 5.80 -7.23 3.73
CA TYR A 292 5.47 -8.33 4.65
C TYR A 292 5.80 -7.89 6.07
N ALA A 293 4.75 -7.48 6.79
CA ALA A 293 4.88 -6.70 8.02
C ALA A 293 4.86 -7.55 9.30
N TYR A 294 4.28 -8.74 9.25
CA TYR A 294 4.13 -9.63 10.41
C TYR A 294 3.47 -8.98 11.64
N LEU A 295 2.58 -8.00 11.46
CA LEU A 295 1.99 -7.21 12.56
C LEU A 295 1.24 -8.05 13.60
N HIS A 296 0.68 -9.21 13.21
CA HIS A 296 0.05 -10.16 14.14
C HIS A 296 0.99 -10.68 15.23
N LEU A 297 2.31 -10.64 15.01
CA LEU A 297 3.31 -11.09 15.97
C LEU A 297 3.75 -10.00 16.94
N ARG A 298 3.41 -8.73 16.71
CA ARG A 298 3.96 -7.56 17.43
C ARG A 298 3.87 -7.66 18.96
N THR A 299 2.80 -8.22 19.49
CA THR A 299 2.59 -8.38 20.94
C THR A 299 2.81 -9.80 21.44
N GLN A 300 3.24 -10.72 20.57
CA GLN A 300 3.29 -12.16 20.85
C GLN A 300 4.70 -12.74 20.70
N ALA A 301 5.52 -12.18 19.81
CA ALA A 301 6.86 -12.66 19.52
C ALA A 301 7.79 -11.53 19.07
N THR A 302 9.09 -11.79 19.12
CA THR A 302 10.10 -10.93 18.50
C THR A 302 10.16 -11.21 17.00
N GLN A 303 10.20 -10.16 16.19
CA GLN A 303 10.43 -10.24 14.74
C GLN A 303 11.60 -9.31 14.37
N ASN A 304 12.62 -9.86 13.72
CA ASN A 304 13.82 -9.10 13.39
C ASN A 304 13.93 -8.72 11.92
N THR A 305 13.32 -9.52 11.04
CA THR A 305 13.46 -9.37 9.59
C THR A 305 12.10 -9.16 8.96
N PHE A 306 12.04 -8.24 8.01
CA PHE A 306 10.85 -7.93 7.23
C PHE A 306 11.23 -7.97 5.75
N THR A 307 10.23 -8.02 4.87
CA THR A 307 10.47 -8.20 3.43
C THR A 307 9.67 -7.19 2.63
N ILE A 308 10.33 -6.53 1.69
CA ILE A 308 9.69 -5.80 0.59
C ILE A 308 9.73 -6.74 -0.61
N HIS A 309 8.60 -7.34 -0.95
CA HIS A 309 8.51 -8.44 -1.90
C HIS A 309 7.88 -7.99 -3.21
N GLN A 310 8.56 -8.22 -4.33
CA GLN A 310 8.01 -7.96 -5.66
C GLN A 310 6.80 -8.87 -5.90
N VAL A 311 5.72 -8.31 -6.42
CA VAL A 311 4.52 -9.08 -6.79
C VAL A 311 4.36 -9.14 -8.31
N PRO A 312 3.91 -10.27 -8.88
CA PRO A 312 3.75 -10.44 -10.32
C PRO A 312 2.41 -9.83 -10.75
N VAL A 313 2.41 -8.52 -11.01
CA VAL A 313 1.25 -7.81 -11.54
C VAL A 313 1.47 -7.52 -13.02
N SER A 314 0.48 -7.81 -13.86
CA SER A 314 0.53 -7.46 -15.27
C SER A 314 0.71 -5.94 -15.44
N ASN A 315 1.42 -5.50 -16.48
CA ASN A 315 1.68 -4.09 -16.79
C ASN A 315 2.10 -3.23 -15.58
N SER A 316 3.02 -3.72 -14.74
CA SER A 316 3.44 -3.04 -13.51
C SER A 316 4.00 -1.63 -13.71
N GLN A 317 4.44 -1.29 -14.93
CA GLN A 317 4.89 0.04 -15.33
C GLN A 317 3.79 1.12 -15.35
N ASP A 318 2.51 0.75 -15.25
CA ASP A 318 1.40 1.71 -15.22
C ASP A 318 1.27 2.42 -13.84
N PHE A 319 1.91 1.85 -12.81
CA PHE A 319 1.92 2.36 -11.43
C PHE A 319 3.14 3.28 -11.22
#